data_AF-A0AB37QIV6-F1
#
_entry.id   AF-A0AB37QIV6-F1
#
_cell.length_a   1.000
_cell.length_b   1.000
_cell.length_c   1.000
_cell.angle_alpha   90.00
_cell.angle_beta   90.00
_cell.angle_gamma   90.00
#
_symmetry.space_group_name_H-M   'P 1'
#
loop_
_entity.id
_entity.type
_entity.pdbx_description
1 polymer ?
#
loop_
_entity_poly.entity_id
_entity_poly.type
_entity_poly.pdbx_seq_one_letter_code
_entity_poly.pdbx_strand_id
1 'polypeptide(L)'
;MRLGISWKVKSCRYGALCDMASQALNNNPTPVFGLVDCNSFYASCERVFRPDLAKVPIVVLSNNDGCVIARSYDAKPYVKMGAPYFQIKDVLRRHGIQSFSSNFALYGNLSQRVMAIIESMVPAVEVYSIDEAFADLTGMPGNLTELGRSIRAKVHRCTGIPVGVGIAPTKTLAKLANYTAKRLQAHTGGVVDICDPVKRDWVLRNTSVGEVWGIGRKMKAHLEGMRILSAKDLAMADPWMLRKTFSVVIEKTARELAGTACLELDEVEPPRQEI
;
A
#
# COMPACT_ATOMS: atom_id res chain seq x y z
N MET A 1 -13.74 0.47 73.17
CA MET A 1 -12.52 0.73 72.36
C MET A 1 -12.73 0.14 70.95
N ARG A 2 -13.35 0.89 70.04
CA ARG A 2 -13.38 0.63 68.59
C ARG A 2 -13.48 2.00 67.91
N LEU A 3 -12.37 2.46 67.33
CA LEU A 3 -12.29 3.71 66.59
C LEU A 3 -12.81 3.47 65.18
N GLY A 4 -13.90 4.15 64.81
CA GLY A 4 -14.32 4.33 63.42
C GLY A 4 -13.66 5.57 62.86
N ILE A 5 -13.03 5.45 61.69
CA ILE A 5 -12.52 6.60 60.92
C ILE A 5 -13.15 6.57 59.54
N SER A 6 -14.07 7.50 59.35
CA SER A 6 -14.65 7.92 58.08
C SER A 6 -13.62 8.75 57.32
N TRP A 7 -13.23 8.34 56.11
CA TRP A 7 -12.46 9.18 55.20
C TRP A 7 -13.39 9.76 54.13
N LYS A 8 -13.74 11.04 54.32
CA LYS A 8 -14.28 11.91 53.26
C LYS A 8 -13.22 12.08 52.16
N VAL A 9 -13.49 11.57 50.97
CA VAL A 9 -12.73 11.91 49.76
C VAL A 9 -13.04 13.36 49.41
N LYS A 10 -12.12 14.28 49.74
CA LYS A 10 -12.14 15.65 49.22
C LYS A 10 -11.67 15.61 47.77
N SER A 11 -12.48 16.18 46.87
CA SER A 11 -12.12 16.41 45.47
C SER A 11 -10.86 17.27 45.38
N CYS A 12 -9.77 16.72 44.88
CA CYS A 12 -8.56 17.47 44.59
C CYS A 12 -8.56 17.84 43.10
N ARG A 13 -8.57 19.15 42.82
CA ARG A 13 -8.42 19.74 41.49
C ARG A 13 -6.97 19.59 41.03
N TYR A 14 -6.63 18.53 40.30
CA TYR A 14 -5.40 18.47 39.49
C TYR A 14 -5.60 17.48 38.33
N GLY A 15 -6.41 17.86 37.34
CA GLY A 15 -6.59 17.08 36.11
C GLY A 15 -5.38 17.15 35.16
N ALA A 16 -4.62 18.25 35.18
CA ALA A 16 -3.56 18.48 34.20
C ALA A 16 -2.23 17.73 34.47
N LEU A 17 -2.03 17.19 35.67
CA LEU A 17 -0.81 16.42 36.01
C LEU A 17 -0.96 14.90 35.78
N CYS A 18 -2.20 14.41 35.63
CA CYS A 18 -2.45 13.00 35.30
C CYS A 18 -2.22 12.72 33.80
N ASP A 19 -2.47 13.71 32.94
CA ASP A 19 -2.28 13.58 31.48
C ASP A 19 -0.80 13.59 31.04
N MET A 20 0.08 14.25 31.79
CA MET A 20 1.53 14.25 31.50
C MET A 20 2.22 12.95 31.94
N ALA A 21 1.70 12.27 32.98
CA ALA A 21 2.28 11.02 33.47
C ALA A 21 1.88 9.80 32.63
N SER A 22 0.76 9.88 31.89
CA SER A 22 0.30 8.78 31.02
C SER A 22 1.05 8.72 29.66
N GLN A 23 1.69 9.80 29.24
CA GLN A 23 2.50 9.83 28.01
C GLN A 23 3.93 9.28 28.19
N ALA A 24 4.37 9.00 29.42
CA ALA A 24 5.74 8.58 29.72
C ALA A 24 5.93 7.06 29.94
N LEU A 25 4.94 6.22 29.57
CA LEU A 25 4.98 4.77 29.82
C LEU A 25 4.60 3.87 28.63
N ASN A 26 4.75 4.34 27.39
CA ASN A 26 4.76 3.46 26.21
C ASN A 26 6.11 3.57 25.50
N ASN A 27 7.11 2.83 26.00
CA ASN A 27 8.44 2.67 25.36
C ASN A 27 8.39 1.81 24.08
N ASN A 28 7.23 1.62 23.47
CA ASN A 28 7.14 0.89 22.22
C ASN A 28 7.55 1.83 21.08
N PRO A 29 8.53 1.44 20.24
CA PRO A 29 8.90 2.22 19.07
C PRO A 29 7.67 2.47 18.20
N THR A 30 7.56 3.69 17.64
CA THR A 30 6.48 4.01 16.71
C THR A 30 6.50 3.03 15.54
N PRO A 31 5.36 2.38 15.20
CA PRO A 31 5.31 1.44 14.10
C PRO A 31 5.78 2.08 12.79
N VAL A 32 6.56 1.33 12.01
CA VAL A 32 6.96 1.74 10.65
C VAL A 32 6.84 0.55 9.72
N PHE A 33 6.14 0.74 8.61
CA PHE A 33 5.90 -0.28 7.61
C PHE A 33 6.56 0.11 6.28
N GLY A 34 7.17 -0.86 5.62
CA GLY A 34 7.62 -0.76 4.24
C GLY A 34 6.77 -1.63 3.34
N LEU A 35 5.92 -1.05 2.49
CA LEU A 35 5.28 -1.80 1.42
C LEU A 35 6.26 -1.99 0.26
N VAL A 36 6.52 -3.23 -0.12
CA VAL A 36 7.24 -3.60 -1.33
C VAL A 36 6.24 -4.20 -2.32
N ASP A 37 6.19 -3.66 -3.54
CA ASP A 37 5.18 -4.00 -4.54
C ASP A 37 5.81 -4.14 -5.93
N CYS A 38 5.52 -5.24 -6.63
CA CYS A 38 6.05 -5.52 -7.96
C CYS A 38 5.33 -4.73 -9.06
N ASN A 39 6.10 -3.95 -9.83
CA ASN A 39 5.56 -3.11 -10.89
C ASN A 39 5.08 -3.96 -12.07
N SER A 40 3.77 -3.87 -12.38
CA SER A 40 3.14 -4.58 -13.50
C SER A 40 3.45 -6.08 -13.46
N PHE A 41 3.31 -6.71 -12.29
CA PHE A 41 3.92 -8.00 -11.95
C PHE A 41 3.86 -9.07 -13.05
N TYR A 42 2.67 -9.50 -13.49
CA TYR A 42 2.57 -10.57 -14.51
C TYR A 42 3.23 -10.17 -15.84
N ALA A 43 3.09 -8.92 -16.28
CA ALA A 43 3.77 -8.45 -17.49
C ALA A 43 5.30 -8.39 -17.30
N SER A 44 5.77 -8.10 -16.09
CA SER A 44 7.20 -8.15 -15.75
C SER A 44 7.72 -9.57 -15.70
N CYS A 45 6.93 -10.55 -15.22
CA CYS A 45 7.27 -11.97 -15.24
C CYS A 45 7.56 -12.48 -16.66
N GLU A 46 6.72 -12.12 -17.63
CA GLU A 46 6.93 -12.48 -19.04
C GLU A 46 8.23 -11.92 -19.61
N ARG A 47 8.75 -10.80 -19.07
CA ARG A 47 9.99 -10.16 -19.51
C ARG A 47 11.25 -10.77 -18.92
N VAL A 48 11.19 -11.42 -17.75
CA VAL A 48 12.39 -11.84 -16.99
C VAL A 48 13.34 -12.69 -17.83
N PHE A 49 12.81 -13.61 -18.63
CA PHE A 49 13.60 -14.52 -19.46
C PHE A 49 13.58 -14.16 -20.96
N ARG A 50 13.13 -12.94 -21.29
CA ARG A 50 12.88 -12.50 -22.67
C ARG A 50 13.43 -11.10 -22.91
N PRO A 51 14.75 -10.96 -23.19
CA PRO A 51 15.40 -9.68 -23.45
C PRO A 51 14.77 -8.91 -24.63
N ASP A 52 14.23 -9.62 -25.61
CA ASP A 52 13.52 -9.06 -26.75
C ASP A 52 12.23 -8.31 -26.35
N LEU A 53 11.66 -8.62 -25.19
CA LEU A 53 10.46 -7.96 -24.66
C LEU A 53 10.74 -6.73 -23.80
N ALA A 54 12.01 -6.36 -23.58
CA ALA A 54 12.39 -5.30 -22.64
C ALA A 54 11.70 -3.94 -22.90
N LYS A 55 11.42 -3.63 -24.18
CA LYS A 55 10.76 -2.38 -24.62
C LYS A 55 9.44 -2.63 -25.37
N VAL A 56 8.93 -3.86 -25.34
CA VAL A 56 7.70 -4.23 -26.02
C VAL A 56 6.53 -4.06 -25.04
N PRO A 57 5.45 -3.35 -25.41
CA PRO A 57 4.26 -3.27 -24.57
C PRO A 57 3.59 -4.65 -24.46
N ILE A 58 3.17 -5.02 -23.25
CA ILE A 58 2.67 -6.34 -22.91
C ILE A 58 1.32 -6.25 -22.23
N VAL A 59 0.42 -7.17 -22.60
CA VAL A 59 -0.77 -7.50 -21.81
C VAL A 59 -0.76 -8.99 -21.48
N VAL A 60 -1.22 -9.33 -20.28
CA VAL A 60 -1.47 -10.72 -19.87
C VAL A 60 -2.98 -10.92 -19.81
N LEU A 61 -3.46 -11.99 -20.41
CA LEU A 61 -4.87 -12.36 -20.51
C LEU A 61 -5.23 -13.38 -19.42
N SER A 62 -6.49 -13.42 -19.02
CA SER A 62 -7.05 -14.38 -18.07
C SER A 62 -6.91 -15.83 -18.55
N ASN A 63 -7.28 -16.79 -17.70
CA ASN A 63 -7.54 -18.16 -18.18
C ASN A 63 -8.50 -18.14 -19.37
N ASN A 64 -8.21 -18.98 -20.36
CA ASN A 64 -8.91 -19.04 -21.65
C ASN A 64 -8.87 -17.74 -22.49
N ASP A 65 -7.94 -16.82 -22.19
CA ASP A 65 -7.72 -15.58 -22.93
C ASP A 65 -8.96 -14.67 -23.04
N GLY A 66 -9.83 -14.70 -22.02
CA GLY A 66 -11.11 -13.98 -22.01
C GLY A 66 -10.94 -12.46 -21.94
N CYS A 67 -10.14 -11.97 -20.99
CA CYS A 67 -9.94 -10.54 -20.78
C CYS A 67 -8.52 -10.21 -20.30
N VAL A 68 -8.15 -8.93 -20.37
CA VAL A 68 -6.84 -8.45 -19.87
C VAL A 68 -6.82 -8.38 -18.35
N ILE A 69 -5.89 -9.10 -17.72
CA ILE A 69 -5.70 -9.14 -16.26
C ILE A 69 -4.44 -8.40 -15.78
N ALA A 70 -3.47 -8.19 -16.67
CA ALA A 70 -2.31 -7.36 -16.39
C ALA A 70 -1.83 -6.61 -17.63
N ARG A 71 -1.15 -5.50 -17.40
CA ARG A 71 -0.64 -4.61 -18.45
C ARG A 71 0.64 -3.93 -17.99
N SER A 72 1.65 -3.92 -18.85
CA SER A 72 2.85 -3.11 -18.63
C SER A 72 2.51 -1.62 -18.71
N TYR A 73 3.38 -0.77 -18.16
CA TYR A 73 3.15 0.68 -18.09
C TYR A 73 2.92 1.33 -19.46
N ASP A 74 3.71 0.94 -20.45
CA ASP A 74 3.63 1.35 -21.86
C ASP A 74 2.36 0.86 -22.59
N ALA A 75 1.69 -0.19 -22.10
CA ALA A 75 0.40 -0.67 -22.63
C ALA A 75 -0.81 0.07 -22.03
N LYS A 76 -0.65 0.74 -20.87
CA LYS A 76 -1.76 1.37 -20.14
C LYS A 76 -2.55 2.44 -20.92
N PRO A 77 -1.93 3.26 -21.79
CA PRO A 77 -2.67 4.26 -22.56
C PRO A 77 -3.63 3.66 -23.60
N TYR A 78 -3.33 2.44 -24.08
CA TYR A 78 -4.05 1.83 -25.20
C TYR A 78 -5.10 0.81 -24.76
N VAL A 79 -4.91 0.18 -23.59
CA VAL A 79 -5.72 -0.97 -23.16
C VAL A 79 -6.19 -0.79 -21.72
N LYS A 80 -7.49 -0.93 -21.51
CA LYS A 80 -8.10 -0.89 -20.16
C LYS A 80 -7.96 -2.26 -19.48
N MET A 81 -7.79 -2.24 -18.16
CA MET A 81 -7.87 -3.47 -17.35
C MET A 81 -9.26 -4.09 -17.48
N GLY A 82 -9.34 -5.41 -17.58
CA GLY A 82 -10.60 -6.16 -17.76
C GLY A 82 -11.21 -6.07 -19.15
N ALA A 83 -10.54 -5.44 -20.12
CA ALA A 83 -11.04 -5.37 -21.49
C ALA A 83 -11.12 -6.79 -22.11
N PRO A 84 -12.25 -7.19 -22.71
CA PRO A 84 -12.36 -8.48 -23.38
C PRO A 84 -11.41 -8.57 -24.56
N TYR A 85 -10.62 -9.65 -24.64
CA TYR A 85 -9.55 -9.78 -25.64
C TYR A 85 -10.08 -9.62 -27.06
N PHE A 86 -11.22 -10.26 -27.38
CA PHE A 86 -11.83 -10.21 -28.71
C PHE A 86 -12.16 -8.80 -29.20
N GLN A 87 -12.44 -7.85 -28.30
CA GLN A 87 -12.75 -6.46 -28.65
C GLN A 87 -11.50 -5.63 -28.92
N ILE A 88 -10.35 -6.03 -28.38
CA ILE A 88 -9.12 -5.24 -28.41
C ILE A 88 -8.03 -5.82 -29.31
N LYS A 89 -8.24 -7.00 -29.94
CA LYS A 89 -7.22 -7.67 -30.80
C LYS A 89 -6.62 -6.72 -31.83
N ASP A 90 -7.44 -5.94 -32.52
CA ASP A 90 -6.96 -5.01 -33.56
C ASP A 90 -6.26 -3.77 -32.98
N VAL A 91 -6.60 -3.36 -31.76
CA VAL A 91 -5.86 -2.32 -31.03
C VAL A 91 -4.46 -2.83 -30.68
N LEU A 92 -4.37 -4.05 -30.15
CA LEU A 92 -3.10 -4.67 -29.78
C LEU A 92 -2.16 -4.79 -31.00
N ARG A 93 -2.66 -5.31 -32.13
CA ARG A 93 -1.87 -5.43 -33.37
C ARG A 93 -1.39 -4.07 -33.88
N ARG A 94 -2.26 -3.07 -33.93
CA ARG A 94 -1.92 -1.72 -34.44
C ARG A 94 -0.82 -1.04 -33.61
N HIS A 95 -0.78 -1.29 -32.31
CA HIS A 95 0.19 -0.70 -31.40
C HIS A 95 1.39 -1.61 -31.09
N GLY A 96 1.50 -2.77 -31.74
CA GLY A 96 2.59 -3.73 -31.48
C GLY A 96 2.59 -4.27 -30.05
N ILE A 97 1.42 -4.34 -29.41
CA ILE A 97 1.28 -4.82 -28.03
C ILE A 97 1.19 -6.34 -28.07
N GLN A 98 2.12 -7.01 -27.40
CA GLN A 98 2.16 -8.46 -27.32
C GLN A 98 1.22 -8.95 -26.21
N SER A 99 0.34 -9.89 -26.55
CA SER A 99 -0.50 -10.59 -25.57
C SER A 99 0.10 -11.93 -25.16
N PHE A 100 -0.02 -12.27 -23.88
CA PHE A 100 0.35 -13.57 -23.31
C PHE A 100 -0.84 -14.18 -22.58
N SER A 101 -1.02 -15.49 -22.71
CA SER A 101 -1.92 -16.25 -21.84
C SER A 101 -1.32 -16.34 -20.43
N SER A 102 -2.17 -16.40 -19.40
CA SER A 102 -1.71 -16.50 -18.01
C SER A 102 -0.82 -17.72 -17.76
N ASN A 103 0.33 -17.51 -17.12
CA ASN A 103 1.23 -18.56 -16.63
C ASN A 103 1.39 -18.47 -15.10
N PHE A 104 0.38 -18.90 -14.36
CA PHE A 104 0.35 -18.79 -12.90
C PHE A 104 1.47 -19.58 -12.19
N ALA A 105 1.97 -20.67 -12.78
CA ALA A 105 3.11 -21.41 -12.24
C ALA A 105 4.40 -20.57 -12.27
N LEU A 106 4.66 -19.89 -13.38
CA LEU A 106 5.77 -18.94 -13.49
C LEU A 106 5.60 -17.77 -12.51
N TYR A 107 4.38 -17.19 -12.44
CA TYR A 107 4.11 -16.05 -11.58
C TYR A 107 4.28 -16.38 -10.11
N GLY A 108 3.78 -17.54 -9.67
CA GLY A 108 3.97 -18.04 -8.31
C GLY A 108 5.44 -18.27 -7.98
N ASN A 109 6.22 -18.88 -8.89
CA ASN A 109 7.64 -19.11 -8.66
C ASN A 109 8.45 -17.81 -8.52
N LEU A 110 8.19 -16.83 -9.39
CA LEU A 110 8.86 -15.53 -9.32
C LEU A 110 8.45 -14.75 -8.08
N SER A 111 7.18 -14.80 -7.70
CA SER A 111 6.66 -14.20 -6.45
C SER A 111 7.40 -14.74 -5.24
N GLN A 112 7.47 -16.08 -5.08
CA GLN A 112 8.17 -16.72 -3.96
C GLN A 112 9.63 -16.27 -3.86
N ARG A 113 10.32 -16.12 -5.00
CA ARG A 113 11.71 -15.62 -5.03
C ARG A 113 11.80 -14.16 -4.58
N VAL A 114 10.88 -13.31 -5.02
CA VAL A 114 10.81 -11.90 -4.57
C VAL A 114 10.59 -11.83 -3.06
N MET A 115 9.60 -12.57 -2.55
CA MET A 115 9.27 -12.58 -1.11
C MET A 115 10.45 -13.07 -0.26
N ALA A 116 11.10 -14.18 -0.65
CA ALA A 116 12.28 -14.70 0.05
C ALA A 116 13.45 -13.70 0.09
N ILE A 117 13.63 -12.89 -0.95
CA ILE A 117 14.65 -11.83 -0.96
C ILE A 117 14.29 -10.73 0.03
N ILE A 118 13.02 -10.31 0.08
CA ILE A 118 12.55 -9.26 1.00
C ILE A 118 12.71 -9.76 2.45
N GLU A 119 12.24 -10.97 2.75
CA GLU A 119 12.38 -11.63 4.05
C GLU A 119 13.84 -11.70 4.52
N SER A 120 14.79 -11.90 3.61
CA SER A 120 16.22 -11.93 3.95
C SER A 120 16.81 -10.58 4.37
N MET A 121 16.07 -9.47 4.23
CA MET A 121 16.57 -8.10 4.41
C MET A 121 15.91 -7.34 5.55
N VAL A 122 14.82 -7.87 6.13
CA VAL A 122 14.04 -7.18 7.16
C VAL A 122 13.66 -8.15 8.28
N PRO A 123 13.34 -7.66 9.49
CA PRO A 123 13.04 -8.52 10.64
C PRO A 123 11.79 -9.38 10.45
N ALA A 124 10.73 -8.83 9.86
CA ALA A 124 9.47 -9.51 9.63
C ALA A 124 8.80 -9.02 8.35
N VAL A 125 8.11 -9.93 7.67
CA VAL A 125 7.36 -9.67 6.43
C VAL A 125 5.99 -10.34 6.53
N GLU A 126 4.97 -9.61 6.09
CA GLU A 126 3.63 -10.11 5.83
C GLU A 126 3.41 -10.10 4.31
N VAL A 127 3.21 -11.27 3.72
CA VAL A 127 2.84 -11.38 2.31
C VAL A 127 1.37 -11.00 2.16
N TYR A 128 1.09 -9.86 1.53
CA TYR A 128 -0.26 -9.33 1.36
C TYR A 128 -0.95 -9.87 0.09
N SER A 129 -0.17 -10.06 -0.98
CA SER A 129 -0.62 -10.65 -2.24
C SER A 129 0.54 -11.36 -2.94
N ILE A 130 0.30 -11.88 -4.14
CA ILE A 130 1.34 -12.48 -4.99
C ILE A 130 2.45 -11.47 -5.37
N ASP A 131 2.15 -10.17 -5.36
CA ASP A 131 3.04 -9.11 -5.82
C ASP A 131 3.35 -8.04 -4.76
N GLU A 132 2.73 -8.11 -3.58
CA GLU A 132 2.87 -7.14 -2.50
C GLU A 132 3.21 -7.79 -1.16
N ALA A 133 4.12 -7.16 -0.41
CA ALA A 133 4.44 -7.54 0.95
C ALA A 133 4.66 -6.32 1.84
N PHE A 134 4.21 -6.39 3.09
CA PHE A 134 4.51 -5.41 4.13
C PHE A 134 5.71 -5.90 4.95
N ALA A 135 6.78 -5.12 4.96
CA ALA A 135 7.91 -5.31 5.87
C ALA A 135 7.66 -4.50 7.15
N ASP A 136 7.85 -5.12 8.31
CA ASP A 136 7.95 -4.39 9.58
C ASP A 136 9.35 -3.79 9.68
N LEU A 137 9.42 -2.46 9.69
CA LEU A 137 10.63 -1.67 9.80
C LEU A 137 10.72 -0.96 11.16
N THR A 138 9.84 -1.31 12.09
CA THR A 138 9.79 -0.71 13.42
C THR A 138 11.12 -0.92 14.15
N GLY A 139 11.71 0.19 14.63
CA GLY A 139 12.99 0.15 15.34
C GLY A 139 14.22 -0.17 14.48
N MET A 140 14.08 -0.31 13.15
CA MET A 140 15.21 -0.51 12.25
C MET A 140 16.14 0.72 12.26
N PRO A 141 17.46 0.53 12.47
CA PRO A 141 18.41 1.63 12.48
C PRO A 141 18.72 2.11 11.06
N GLY A 142 19.25 3.33 10.96
CA GLY A 142 19.76 3.89 9.72
C GLY A 142 18.69 4.53 8.82
N ASN A 143 19.05 4.77 7.56
CA ASN A 143 18.20 5.47 6.60
C ASN A 143 17.26 4.48 5.89
N LEU A 144 15.98 4.49 6.25
CA LEU A 144 14.98 3.59 5.66
C LEU A 144 14.80 3.79 4.15
N THR A 145 15.03 5.01 3.63
CA THR A 145 15.02 5.25 2.18
C THR A 145 16.15 4.49 1.47
N GLU A 146 17.33 4.40 2.08
CA GLU A 146 18.46 3.62 1.54
C GLU A 146 18.22 2.12 1.64
N LEU A 147 17.59 1.66 2.72
CA LEU A 147 17.11 0.28 2.84
C LEU A 147 16.12 -0.06 1.71
N GLY A 148 15.12 0.80 1.48
CA GLY A 148 14.17 0.62 0.38
C GLY A 148 14.83 0.56 -0.99
N ARG A 149 15.85 1.41 -1.24
CA ARG A 149 16.65 1.35 -2.48
C ARG A 149 17.43 0.05 -2.60
N SER A 150 17.99 -0.42 -1.49
CA SER A 150 18.75 -1.68 -1.42
C SER A 150 17.85 -2.89 -1.69
N ILE A 151 16.66 -2.93 -1.10
CA ILE A 151 15.64 -3.96 -1.38
C ILE A 151 15.32 -3.98 -2.87
N ARG A 152 14.97 -2.82 -3.42
CA ARG A 152 14.64 -2.69 -4.85
C ARG A 152 15.77 -3.16 -5.75
N ALA A 153 17.01 -2.77 -5.46
CA ALA A 153 18.18 -3.17 -6.24
C ALA A 153 18.45 -4.68 -6.14
N LYS A 154 18.37 -5.27 -4.94
CA LYS A 154 18.61 -6.70 -4.71
C LYS A 154 17.53 -7.55 -5.40
N VAL A 155 16.25 -7.19 -5.23
CA VAL A 155 15.13 -7.87 -5.90
C VAL A 155 15.32 -7.85 -7.41
N HIS A 156 15.58 -6.68 -7.99
CA HIS A 156 15.75 -6.55 -9.43
C HIS A 156 16.96 -7.35 -9.95
N ARG A 157 18.11 -7.28 -9.26
CA ARG A 157 19.32 -8.02 -9.64
C ARG A 157 19.11 -9.54 -9.60
N CYS A 158 18.39 -10.05 -8.61
CA CYS A 158 18.23 -11.49 -8.40
C CYS A 158 17.06 -12.10 -9.18
N THR A 159 16.04 -11.31 -9.54
CA THR A 159 14.80 -11.83 -10.16
C THR A 159 14.45 -11.18 -11.50
N GLY A 160 15.06 -10.05 -11.84
CA GLY A 160 14.64 -9.21 -12.97
C GLY A 160 13.36 -8.40 -12.69
N ILE A 161 12.64 -8.63 -11.59
CA ILE A 161 11.37 -7.97 -11.29
C ILE A 161 11.62 -6.56 -10.73
N PRO A 162 11.06 -5.51 -11.36
CA PRO A 162 11.10 -4.17 -10.80
C PRO A 162 10.08 -4.03 -9.67
N VAL A 163 10.49 -3.47 -8.53
CA VAL A 163 9.59 -3.16 -7.41
C VAL A 163 9.57 -1.67 -7.08
N GLY A 164 8.48 -1.20 -6.49
CA GLY A 164 8.37 0.07 -5.78
C GLY A 164 8.37 -0.15 -4.27
N VAL A 165 8.83 0.84 -3.51
CA VAL A 165 8.84 0.79 -2.04
C VAL A 165 8.21 2.06 -1.45
N GLY A 166 7.22 1.88 -0.58
CA GLY A 166 6.59 2.95 0.18
C GLY A 166 6.79 2.74 1.68
N ILE A 167 7.32 3.72 2.39
CA ILE A 167 7.65 3.62 3.81
C ILE A 167 6.82 4.66 4.58
N ALA A 168 6.10 4.21 5.61
CA ALA A 168 5.30 5.10 6.46
C ALA A 168 4.91 4.45 7.80
N PRO A 169 4.36 5.22 8.77
CA PRO A 169 4.00 4.68 10.08
C PRO A 169 2.73 3.82 10.14
N THR A 170 1.97 3.73 9.04
CA THR A 170 0.75 2.92 8.95
C THR A 170 0.71 2.22 7.59
N LYS A 171 0.04 1.05 7.51
CA LYS A 171 -0.07 0.28 6.26
C LYS A 171 -0.73 1.10 5.14
N THR A 172 -1.76 1.86 5.49
CA THR A 172 -2.46 2.73 4.53
C THR A 172 -1.56 3.84 4.01
N LEU A 173 -0.77 4.48 4.89
CA LEU A 173 0.21 5.48 4.46
C LEU A 173 1.33 4.84 3.63
N ALA A 174 1.76 3.61 3.94
CA ALA A 174 2.79 2.91 3.16
C ALA A 174 2.30 2.61 1.74
N LYS A 175 1.03 2.20 1.56
CA LYS A 175 0.38 2.09 0.25
C LYS A 175 0.32 3.43 -0.48
N LEU A 176 -0.02 4.52 0.22
CA LEU A 176 -0.05 5.87 -0.36
C LEU A 176 1.35 6.37 -0.77
N ALA A 177 2.38 6.04 0.02
CA ALA A 177 3.77 6.33 -0.27
C ALA A 177 4.23 5.59 -1.53
N ASN A 178 3.93 4.30 -1.64
CA ASN A 178 4.27 3.49 -2.82
C ASN A 178 3.53 3.97 -4.08
N TYR A 179 2.26 4.36 -3.95
CA TYR A 179 1.53 5.02 -5.04
C TYR A 179 2.28 6.26 -5.54
N THR A 180 2.75 7.11 -4.62
CA THR A 180 3.56 8.28 -4.95
C THR A 180 4.90 7.90 -5.58
N ALA A 181 5.55 6.84 -5.08
CA ALA A 181 6.80 6.33 -5.62
C ALA A 181 6.66 5.91 -7.09
N LYS A 182 5.55 5.25 -7.44
CA LYS A 182 5.23 4.85 -8.82
C LYS A 182 4.85 6.04 -9.70
N ARG A 183 4.02 6.95 -9.19
CA ARG A 183 3.54 8.13 -9.94
C ARG A 183 4.67 9.11 -10.29
N LEU A 184 5.61 9.30 -9.37
CA LEU A 184 6.71 10.26 -9.50
C LEU A 184 8.07 9.55 -9.65
N GLN A 185 8.07 8.38 -10.29
CA GLN A 185 9.23 7.49 -10.35
C GLN A 185 10.51 8.18 -10.84
N ALA A 186 10.41 9.13 -11.77
CA ALA A 186 11.55 9.92 -12.27
C ALA A 186 12.23 10.77 -11.19
N HIS A 187 11.49 11.22 -10.18
CA HIS A 187 12.00 12.02 -9.07
C HIS A 187 12.35 11.18 -7.85
N THR A 188 11.59 10.11 -7.59
CA THR A 188 11.72 9.29 -6.37
C THR A 188 12.68 8.12 -6.54
N GLY A 189 12.96 7.70 -7.78
CA GLY A 189 13.70 6.46 -8.05
C GLY A 189 12.94 5.20 -7.65
N GLY A 190 11.61 5.29 -7.43
CA GLY A 190 10.76 4.18 -7.01
C GLY A 190 10.75 3.89 -5.51
N VAL A 191 11.27 4.80 -4.67
CA VAL A 191 11.21 4.69 -3.21
C VAL A 191 10.72 6.01 -2.61
N VAL A 192 9.71 5.95 -1.74
CA VAL A 192 9.20 7.12 -1.02
C VAL A 192 9.04 6.79 0.46
N ASP A 193 9.63 7.64 1.31
CA ASP A 193 9.50 7.61 2.76
C ASP A 193 8.76 8.86 3.24
N ILE A 194 7.61 8.65 3.88
CA ILE A 194 6.75 9.68 4.47
C ILE A 194 6.58 9.53 5.98
N CYS A 195 7.56 8.93 6.66
CA CYS A 195 7.65 9.00 8.13
C CYS A 195 7.77 10.45 8.59
N ASP A 196 8.47 11.29 7.84
CA ASP A 196 8.50 12.74 8.03
C ASP A 196 7.11 13.38 7.83
N PRO A 197 6.56 14.11 8.83
CA PRO A 197 5.23 14.71 8.75
C PRO A 197 5.05 15.74 7.62
N VAL A 198 6.10 16.47 7.23
CA VAL A 198 6.04 17.47 6.16
C VAL A 198 5.90 16.77 4.81
N LYS A 199 6.71 15.72 4.55
CA LYS A 199 6.57 14.88 3.36
C LYS A 199 5.21 14.20 3.32
N ARG A 200 4.72 13.71 4.46
CA ARG A 200 3.40 13.07 4.59
C ARG A 200 2.27 14.02 4.22
N ASP A 201 2.26 15.21 4.78
CA ASP A 201 1.24 16.23 4.48
C ASP A 201 1.24 16.60 2.99
N TRP A 202 2.43 16.71 2.38
CA TRP A 202 2.55 16.94 0.94
C TRP A 202 1.91 15.81 0.13
N VAL A 203 2.20 14.54 0.47
CA VAL A 203 1.62 13.38 -0.22
C VAL A 203 0.10 13.34 -0.05
N LEU A 204 -0.41 13.58 1.16
CA LEU A 204 -1.84 13.58 1.46
C LEU A 204 -2.61 14.65 0.65
N ARG A 205 -2.06 15.87 0.54
CA ARG A 205 -2.68 16.96 -0.25
C ARG A 205 -2.68 16.68 -1.75
N ASN A 206 -1.64 16.03 -2.25
CA ASN A 206 -1.42 15.81 -3.68
C ASN A 206 -1.94 14.46 -4.18
N THR A 207 -2.76 13.76 -3.39
CA THR A 207 -3.35 12.48 -3.76
C THR A 207 -4.88 12.57 -3.68
N SER A 208 -5.55 12.22 -4.79
CA SER A 208 -7.02 12.16 -4.82
C SER A 208 -7.53 11.09 -3.86
N VAL A 209 -8.69 11.35 -3.25
CA VAL A 209 -9.35 10.38 -2.35
C VAL A 209 -9.59 9.03 -3.03
N GLY A 210 -9.80 9.02 -4.35
CA GLY A 210 -10.02 7.79 -5.12
C GLY A 210 -8.78 6.89 -5.28
N GLU A 211 -7.61 7.39 -4.93
CA GLU A 211 -6.35 6.63 -4.97
C GLU A 211 -5.98 6.07 -3.58
N VAL A 212 -6.77 6.39 -2.55
CA VAL A 212 -6.58 5.84 -1.20
C VAL A 212 -7.00 4.37 -1.20
N TRP A 213 -6.20 3.54 -0.54
CA TRP A 213 -6.48 2.11 -0.37
C TRP A 213 -7.85 1.88 0.28
N GLY A 214 -8.66 1.01 -0.34
CA GLY A 214 -10.04 0.73 0.09
C GLY A 214 -11.11 1.65 -0.54
N ILE A 215 -10.73 2.73 -1.22
CA ILE A 215 -11.68 3.66 -1.86
C ILE A 215 -11.90 3.29 -3.33
N GLY A 216 -12.98 2.55 -3.60
CA GLY A 216 -13.41 2.22 -4.97
C GLY A 216 -14.18 3.35 -5.67
N ARG A 217 -14.44 3.19 -6.98
CA ARG A 217 -15.14 4.18 -7.83
C ARG A 217 -16.46 4.71 -7.23
N LYS A 218 -17.31 3.84 -6.69
CA LYS A 218 -18.58 4.23 -6.06
C LYS A 218 -18.37 5.01 -4.76
N MET A 219 -17.35 4.63 -3.98
CA MET A 219 -17.02 5.29 -2.72
C MET A 219 -16.43 6.68 -2.98
N LYS A 220 -15.53 6.78 -3.96
CA LYS A 220 -14.99 8.05 -4.46
C LYS A 220 -16.12 9.04 -4.76
N ALA A 221 -17.11 8.65 -5.57
CA ALA A 221 -18.22 9.53 -5.94
C ALA A 221 -19.03 10.02 -4.72
N HIS A 222 -19.26 9.17 -3.72
CA HIS A 222 -19.92 9.58 -2.47
C HIS A 222 -19.08 10.57 -1.67
N LEU A 223 -17.79 10.28 -1.49
CA LEU A 223 -16.86 11.16 -0.75
C LEU A 223 -16.71 12.52 -1.44
N GLU A 224 -16.64 12.55 -2.77
CA GLU A 224 -16.60 13.79 -3.55
C GLU A 224 -17.91 14.60 -3.38
N GLY A 225 -19.06 13.92 -3.30
CA GLY A 225 -20.34 14.55 -2.96
C GLY A 225 -20.35 15.21 -1.57
N MET A 226 -19.50 14.73 -0.65
CA MET A 226 -19.27 15.31 0.69
C MET A 226 -18.12 16.33 0.73
N ARG A 227 -17.57 16.71 -0.43
CA ARG A 227 -16.38 17.57 -0.58
C ARG A 227 -15.09 17.01 0.04
N ILE A 228 -15.00 15.68 0.18
CA ILE A 228 -13.78 14.98 0.55
C ILE A 228 -13.09 14.59 -0.76
N LEU A 229 -12.13 15.40 -1.22
CA LEU A 229 -11.54 15.29 -2.57
C LEU A 229 -10.15 14.67 -2.57
N SER A 230 -9.40 14.86 -1.49
CA SER A 230 -8.03 14.40 -1.31
C SER A 230 -7.88 13.40 -0.16
N ALA A 231 -6.77 12.69 -0.14
CA ALA A 231 -6.39 11.84 1.01
C ALA A 231 -6.28 12.67 2.30
N LYS A 232 -5.85 13.93 2.21
CA LYS A 232 -5.86 14.86 3.34
C LYS A 232 -7.27 15.14 3.86
N ASP A 233 -8.22 15.42 2.99
CA ASP A 233 -9.60 15.68 3.40
C ASP A 233 -10.18 14.47 4.14
N LEU A 234 -9.89 13.26 3.66
CA LEU A 234 -10.33 12.03 4.30
C LEU A 234 -9.66 11.83 5.67
N ALA A 235 -8.36 12.11 5.78
CA ALA A 235 -7.62 12.05 7.05
C ALA A 235 -8.15 13.04 8.10
N MET A 236 -8.73 14.16 7.66
CA MET A 236 -9.29 15.21 8.52
C MET A 236 -10.79 15.07 8.78
N ALA A 237 -11.47 14.15 8.10
CA ALA A 237 -12.90 13.93 8.27
C ALA A 237 -13.21 13.31 9.64
N ASP A 238 -14.38 13.64 10.21
CA ASP A 238 -14.81 13.10 11.50
C ASP A 238 -14.95 11.57 11.44
N PRO A 239 -14.16 10.80 12.24
CA PRO A 239 -14.20 9.34 12.23
C PRO A 239 -15.59 8.78 12.57
N TRP A 240 -16.33 9.42 13.47
CA TRP A 240 -17.65 8.94 13.87
C TRP A 240 -18.66 9.07 12.72
N MET A 241 -18.67 10.21 12.03
CA MET A 241 -19.44 10.41 10.81
C MET A 241 -19.08 9.38 9.73
N LEU A 242 -17.79 9.12 9.49
CA LEU A 242 -17.35 8.14 8.48
C LEU A 242 -17.84 6.72 8.81
N ARG A 243 -17.76 6.33 10.08
CA ARG A 243 -18.26 5.03 10.55
C ARG A 243 -19.77 4.88 10.32
N LYS A 244 -20.53 5.90 10.70
CA LYS A 244 -22.00 5.90 10.63
C LYS A 244 -22.50 5.92 9.19
N THR A 245 -21.80 6.64 8.31
CA THR A 245 -22.22 6.85 6.91
C THR A 245 -21.77 5.70 6.00
N PHE A 246 -20.58 5.15 6.26
CA PHE A 246 -19.96 4.14 5.40
C PHE A 246 -19.73 2.83 6.15
N SER A 247 -18.61 2.71 6.85
CA SER A 247 -18.24 1.51 7.60
C SER A 247 -17.08 1.78 8.55
N VAL A 248 -16.86 0.85 9.48
CA VAL A 248 -15.66 0.85 10.34
C VAL A 248 -14.35 0.78 9.54
N VAL A 249 -14.37 0.18 8.34
CA VAL A 249 -13.17 0.10 7.49
C VAL A 249 -12.78 1.49 6.99
N ILE A 250 -13.74 2.29 6.52
CA ILE A 250 -13.47 3.67 6.07
C ILE A 250 -13.02 4.56 7.21
N GLU A 251 -13.61 4.38 8.40
CA GLU A 251 -13.14 5.03 9.62
C GLU A 251 -11.66 4.69 9.92
N LYS A 252 -11.32 3.39 9.93
CA LYS A 252 -9.93 2.92 10.15
C LYS A 252 -8.98 3.49 9.09
N THR A 253 -9.37 3.51 7.82
CA THR A 253 -8.58 4.12 6.73
C THR A 253 -8.30 5.60 6.99
N ALA A 254 -9.29 6.38 7.42
CA ALA A 254 -9.09 7.79 7.75
C ALA A 254 -8.12 7.99 8.94
N ARG A 255 -8.27 7.18 10.00
CA ARG A 255 -7.35 7.18 11.15
C ARG A 255 -5.92 6.80 10.77
N GLU A 256 -5.76 5.81 9.90
CA GLU A 256 -4.46 5.40 9.38
C GLU A 256 -3.78 6.51 8.58
N LEU A 257 -4.54 7.24 7.74
CA LEU A 257 -4.02 8.41 7.02
C LEU A 257 -3.64 9.56 7.95
N ALA A 258 -4.36 9.71 9.07
CA ALA A 258 -4.02 10.65 10.14
C ALA A 258 -2.81 10.18 10.99
N GLY A 259 -2.28 8.98 10.73
CA GLY A 259 -1.09 8.44 11.39
C GLY A 259 -1.36 7.57 12.61
N THR A 260 -2.62 7.19 12.86
CA THR A 260 -2.97 6.23 13.92
C THR A 260 -3.03 4.82 13.32
N ALA A 261 -2.10 3.95 13.70
CA ALA A 261 -2.10 2.56 13.27
C ALA A 261 -3.37 1.84 13.80
N CYS A 262 -4.18 1.30 12.88
CA CYS A 262 -5.45 0.63 13.14
C CYS A 262 -5.56 -0.75 12.47
N LEU A 263 -4.62 -1.08 11.57
CA LEU A 263 -4.57 -2.34 10.84
C LEU A 263 -3.34 -3.13 11.31
N GLU A 264 -3.60 -4.23 12.02
CA GLU A 264 -2.56 -5.15 12.48
C GLU A 264 -1.99 -5.98 11.32
N LEU A 265 -0.81 -6.59 11.54
CA LEU A 265 -0.16 -7.48 10.56
C LEU A 265 -1.06 -8.67 10.16
N ASP A 266 -1.98 -9.11 11.02
CA ASP A 266 -2.82 -10.30 10.76
C ASP A 266 -4.29 -10.00 10.39
N GLU A 267 -4.74 -8.73 10.43
CA GLU A 267 -6.13 -8.37 10.10
C GLU A 267 -6.29 -8.02 8.61
N VAL A 268 -6.28 -9.04 7.73
CA VAL A 268 -6.92 -8.91 6.41
C VAL A 268 -7.66 -10.20 6.06
N GLU A 269 -8.95 -10.04 5.76
CA GLU A 269 -9.90 -11.08 5.34
C GLU A 269 -9.30 -12.07 4.31
N PRO A 270 -9.76 -13.34 4.32
CA PRO A 270 -9.31 -14.33 3.34
C PRO A 270 -9.53 -13.82 1.91
N PRO A 271 -8.67 -14.23 0.95
CA PRO A 271 -8.77 -13.79 -0.44
C PRO A 271 -10.20 -14.02 -0.95
N ARG A 272 -10.79 -12.97 -1.54
CA ARG A 272 -12.08 -13.09 -2.24
C ARG A 272 -12.00 -14.28 -3.19
N GLN A 273 -12.90 -15.24 -3.02
CA GLN A 273 -13.09 -16.32 -3.97
C GLN A 273 -13.26 -15.72 -5.36
N GLU A 274 -12.31 -16.03 -6.24
CA GLU A 274 -12.46 -15.82 -7.68
C GLU A 274 -13.59 -16.74 -8.16
N ILE A 275 -14.56 -16.16 -8.88
CA ILE A 275 -15.57 -16.88 -9.66
C ILE A 275 -14.96 -17.25 -11.00
#